data_AF-A0A535PXL4-F1
#
_entry.id   AF-A0A535PXL4-F1
#
_cell.length_a   1.000
_cell.length_b   1.000
_cell.length_c   1.000
_cell.angle_alpha   90.00
_cell.angle_beta   90.00
_cell.angle_gamma   90.00
#
_symmetry.space_group_name_H-M   'P 1'
#
loop_
_entity.id
_entity.type
_entity.pdbx_description
1 polymer ?
#
loop_
_entity_poly.entity_id
_entity_poly.type
_entity_poly.pdbx_seq_one_letter_code
_entity_poly.pdbx_strand_id
1 'polypeptide(L)'
;MRRQPGGARLLGGQVAAAFRVLLGPDVAHLCDEVELRAGTLLVTTSSPALAHQLRLDAETILARLNQPELGRKVRTLRVRIGRSTPS
;
A
#
# COMPACT_ATOMS: atom_id res chain seq x y z
N MET A 1 -10.87 19.26 21.09
CA MET A 1 -10.85 19.21 19.61
C MET A 1 -10.85 17.75 19.15
N ARG A 2 -11.98 17.24 18.67
CA ARG A 2 -12.12 15.89 18.09
C ARG A 2 -11.56 15.94 16.66
N ARG A 3 -10.33 15.45 16.44
CA ARG A 3 -9.80 15.24 15.09
C ARG A 3 -10.65 14.16 14.42
N GLN A 4 -11.50 14.54 13.47
CA GLN A 4 -12.32 13.61 12.69
C GLN A 4 -11.39 12.66 11.91
N PRO A 5 -11.43 11.33 12.16
CA PRO A 5 -10.56 10.36 11.48
C PRO A 5 -10.94 10.11 10.00
N GLY A 6 -12.01 10.73 9.50
CA GLY A 6 -12.54 10.51 8.15
C GLY A 6 -11.58 10.91 7.02
N GLY A 7 -10.95 12.10 7.10
CA GLY A 7 -10.06 12.59 6.04
C GLY A 7 -8.78 11.76 5.89
N ALA A 8 -8.23 11.26 6.99
CA ALA A 8 -7.05 10.40 6.96
C ALA A 8 -7.34 9.03 6.34
N ARG A 9 -8.56 8.51 6.53
CA ARG A 9 -9.02 7.23 5.98
C ARG A 9 -9.31 7.32 4.48
N LEU A 10 -9.93 8.42 4.03
CA LEU A 10 -10.17 8.69 2.61
C LEU A 10 -8.86 8.84 1.83
N LEU A 11 -7.89 9.59 2.39
CA LEU A 11 -6.56 9.71 1.79
C LEU A 11 -5.79 8.38 1.81
N GLY A 12 -5.93 7.58 2.88
CA GLY A 12 -5.34 6.24 2.93
C GLY A 12 -5.91 5.29 1.87
N GLY A 13 -7.22 5.37 1.61
CA GLY A 13 -7.88 4.62 0.54
C GLY A 13 -7.41 5.04 -0.85
N GLN A 14 -7.20 6.34 -1.10
CA GLN A 14 -6.65 6.83 -2.37
C GLN A 14 -5.23 6.31 -2.63
N VAL A 15 -4.36 6.30 -1.62
CA VAL A 15 -3.00 5.74 -1.77
C VAL A 15 -3.03 4.24 -2.02
N ALA A 16 -3.88 3.50 -1.32
CA ALA A 16 -4.03 2.06 -1.54
C ALA A 16 -4.58 1.76 -2.96
N ALA A 17 -5.50 2.57 -3.46
CA ALA A 17 -6.02 2.44 -4.83
C ALA A 17 -4.93 2.76 -5.87
N ALA A 18 -4.20 3.86 -5.71
CA ALA A 18 -3.10 4.23 -6.61
C ALA A 18 -2.00 3.15 -6.64
N PHE A 19 -1.69 2.55 -5.48
CA PHE A 19 -0.77 1.42 -5.41
C PHE A 19 -1.26 0.21 -6.20
N ARG A 20 -2.55 -0.15 -6.09
CA ARG A 20 -3.13 -1.26 -6.87
C ARG A 20 -3.12 -0.99 -8.38
N VAL A 21 -3.39 0.25 -8.79
CA VAL A 21 -3.29 0.66 -10.20
C VAL A 21 -1.84 0.55 -10.68
N LEU A 22 -0.88 0.96 -9.87
CA LEU A 22 0.55 0.87 -10.20
C LEU A 22 1.02 -0.59 -10.40
N LEU A 23 0.54 -1.52 -9.56
CA LEU A 23 0.89 -2.94 -9.67
C LEU A 23 0.19 -3.65 -10.84
N GLY A 24 -0.96 -3.12 -11.27
CA GLY A 24 -1.84 -3.78 -12.23
C GLY A 24 -2.77 -4.80 -11.58
N PRO A 25 -3.86 -5.18 -12.28
CA PRO A 25 -4.95 -5.97 -11.71
C PRO A 25 -4.53 -7.36 -11.25
N ASP A 26 -3.69 -8.07 -12.00
CA ASP A 26 -3.23 -9.43 -11.68
C ASP A 26 -2.41 -9.47 -10.38
N VAL A 27 -1.47 -8.54 -10.24
CA VAL A 27 -0.58 -8.47 -9.08
C VAL A 27 -1.31 -7.89 -7.87
N ALA A 28 -2.23 -6.95 -8.07
CA ALA A 28 -3.08 -6.41 -7.02
C ALA A 28 -3.98 -7.49 -6.40
N HIS A 29 -4.42 -8.50 -7.15
CA HIS A 29 -5.22 -9.62 -6.64
C HIS A 29 -4.45 -10.50 -5.65
N LEU A 30 -3.12 -10.57 -5.78
CA LEU A 30 -2.24 -11.30 -4.86
C LEU A 30 -1.95 -10.52 -3.56
N CYS A 31 -2.40 -9.26 -3.46
CA CYS A 31 -2.29 -8.46 -2.24
C CYS A 31 -3.56 -8.63 -1.40
N ASP A 32 -3.47 -9.41 -0.32
CA ASP A 32 -4.57 -9.65 0.62
C ASP A 32 -5.04 -8.35 1.28
N GLU A 33 -4.10 -7.48 1.69
CA GLU A 33 -4.41 -6.22 2.35
C GLU A 33 -3.43 -5.12 1.94
N VAL A 34 -3.94 -3.90 1.74
CA VAL A 34 -3.14 -2.70 1.47
C VAL A 34 -3.69 -1.55 2.31
N GLU A 35 -2.87 -0.99 3.20
CA GLU A 35 -3.29 0.08 4.10
C GLU A 35 -2.20 1.14 4.28
N LEU A 36 -2.58 2.42 4.27
CA LEU A 36 -1.68 3.51 4.64
C LEU A 36 -1.84 3.90 6.11
N ARG A 37 -0.78 3.69 6.90
CA ARG A 37 -0.72 4.08 8.31
C ARG A 37 0.40 5.09 8.55
N ALA A 38 0.03 6.32 8.92
CA ALA A 38 0.97 7.39 9.29
C ALA A 38 2.13 7.62 8.27
N GLY A 39 1.87 7.42 6.98
CA GLY A 39 2.89 7.56 5.92
C GLY A 39 3.62 6.26 5.57
N THR A 40 3.32 5.16 6.25
CA THR A 40 3.80 3.82 5.89
C THR A 40 2.71 3.08 5.12
N LEU A 41 3.00 2.66 3.89
CA LEU A 41 2.14 1.75 3.14
C LEU A 41 2.44 0.33 3.58
N LEU A 42 1.46 -0.30 4.23
CA LEU A 42 1.52 -1.69 4.65
C LEU A 42 0.86 -2.55 3.58
N VAL A 43 1.59 -3.56 3.11
CA VAL A 43 1.08 -4.55 2.15
C VAL A 43 1.19 -5.92 2.79
N THR A 44 0.08 -6.64 2.82
CA THR A 44 0.02 -8.04 3.23
C THR A 44 -0.23 -8.89 1.99
N THR A 45 0.60 -9.91 1.81
CA THR A 45 0.44 -10.90 0.74
C THR A 45 0.81 -12.30 1.25
N SER A 46 0.07 -13.31 0.80
CA SER A 46 0.42 -14.72 1.00
C SER A 46 1.51 -15.22 0.06
N SER A 47 1.90 -14.45 -0.98
CA SER A 47 2.92 -14.84 -1.94
C SER A 47 4.32 -14.36 -1.51
N PRO A 48 5.26 -15.26 -1.15
CA PRO A 48 6.62 -14.87 -0.77
C PRO A 48 7.38 -14.23 -1.93
N ALA A 49 7.14 -14.69 -3.17
CA ALA A 49 7.77 -14.14 -4.37
C ALA A 49 7.33 -12.69 -4.59
N LEU A 50 6.02 -12.41 -4.48
CA LEU A 50 5.52 -11.04 -4.57
C LEU A 50 6.05 -10.19 -3.42
N ALA A 51 6.08 -10.72 -2.20
CA ALA A 51 6.60 -9.99 -1.06
C ALA A 51 8.06 -9.58 -1.24
N HIS A 52 8.87 -10.46 -1.83
CA HIS A 52 10.26 -10.17 -2.16
C HIS A 52 10.36 -9.11 -3.26
N GLN A 53 9.61 -9.28 -4.36
CA GLN A 53 9.62 -8.33 -5.48
C GLN A 53 9.21 -6.92 -5.04
N LEU A 54 8.14 -6.79 -4.26
CA LEU A 54 7.69 -5.50 -3.71
C LEU A 54 8.75 -4.84 -2.81
N ARG A 55 9.59 -5.62 -2.12
CA ARG A 55 10.69 -5.09 -1.31
C ARG A 55 11.83 -4.59 -2.19
N LEU A 56 12.12 -5.27 -3.30
CA LEU A 56 13.11 -4.81 -4.29
C LEU A 56 12.63 -3.53 -4.99
N ASP A 57 11.35 -3.47 -5.36
CA ASP A 57 10.76 -2.31 -6.03
C ASP A 57 10.33 -1.20 -5.08
N ALA A 58 10.61 -1.31 -3.78
CA ALA A 58 10.07 -0.42 -2.76
C ALA A 58 10.38 1.05 -3.05
N GLU A 59 11.61 1.38 -3.44
CA GLU A 59 12.00 2.75 -3.76
C GLU A 59 11.28 3.28 -5.00
N THR A 60 11.20 2.47 -6.07
CA THR A 60 10.49 2.81 -7.30
C THR A 60 9.00 3.03 -7.05
N ILE A 61 8.37 2.14 -6.27
CA ILE A 61 6.97 2.23 -5.88
C ILE A 61 6.72 3.52 -5.09
N LEU A 62 7.57 3.82 -4.10
CA LEU A 62 7.47 5.05 -3.32
C LEU A 62 7.64 6.29 -4.20
N ALA A 63 8.61 6.29 -5.12
CA ALA A 63 8.83 7.41 -6.03
C ALA A 63 7.61 7.66 -6.93
N ARG A 64 6.96 6.60 -7.43
CA ARG A 64 5.75 6.70 -8.25
C ARG A 64 4.52 7.11 -7.46
N LEU A 65 4.35 6.61 -6.23
CA LEU A 65 3.25 7.02 -5.35
C LEU A 65 3.38 8.45 -4.84
N ASN A 66 4.60 8.99 -4.75
CA ASN A 66 4.84 10.36 -4.32
C ASN A 66 4.87 11.38 -5.48
N GLN A 67 4.44 10.98 -6.68
CA GLN A 67 4.19 11.94 -7.75
C GLN A 67 3.17 13.01 -7.26
N PRO A 68 3.27 14.25 -7.77
CA PRO A 68 2.60 15.43 -7.20
C PRO A 68 1.08 15.34 -7.08
N GLU A 69 0.46 14.35 -7.73
CA GLU A 69 -0.98 14.13 -7.75
C GLU A 69 -1.50 13.47 -6.45
N LEU A 70 -0.65 12.73 -5.73
CA LEU A 70 -1.02 12.08 -4.48
C LEU A 70 -0.72 13.03 -3.31
N GLY A 71 -1.74 13.77 -2.86
CA GLY A 71 -1.65 14.76 -1.78
C GLY A 71 -1.19 14.26 -0.40
N ARG A 72 -0.68 13.03 -0.30
CA ARG A 72 -0.10 12.45 0.93
C ARG A 72 1.19 11.69 0.63
N LYS A 73 2.28 12.14 1.27
CA LYS A 73 3.60 11.53 1.11
C LYS A 73 3.67 10.14 1.75
N VAL A 74 3.91 9.12 0.94
CA VAL A 74 4.25 7.76 1.39
C VAL A 74 5.75 7.72 1.66
N ARG A 75 6.14 7.48 2.91
CA ARG A 75 7.54 7.53 3.36
C ARG A 75 8.20 6.16 3.34
N THR A 76 7.42 5.10 3.55
CA THR A 76 7.96 3.76 3.73
C THR A 76 6.98 2.74 3.17
N LEU A 77 7.49 1.71 2.50
CA LEU A 77 6.75 0.53 2.11
C LEU A 77 7.14 -0.62 3.05
N ARG A 78 6.16 -1.25 3.69
CA ARG A 78 6.38 -2.41 4.56
C ARG A 78 5.56 -3.58 4.07
N VAL A 79 6.25 -4.64 3.66
CA VAL A 79 5.62 -5.85 3.12
C VAL A 79 5.67 -6.97 4.14
N ARG A 80 4.49 -7.49 4.49
CA ARG A 80 4.30 -8.60 5.41
C ARG A 80 3.84 -9.82 4.63
N ILE A 81 4.47 -10.95 4.88
CA ILE A 81 3.96 -12.24 4.45
C ILE A 81 2.98 -12.67 5.53
N GLY A 82 1.69 -12.54 5.25
CA GLY A 82 0.62 -12.98 6.12
C GLY A 82 0.11 -14.33 5.63
N ARG A 83 -0.27 -15.23 6.54
CA ARG A 83 -1.20 -16.29 6.16
C ARG A 83 -2.54 -15.59 6.00
N SER A 84 -3.11 -15.52 4.79
CA SER A 84 -4.54 -15.23 4.65
C SER A 84 -5.22 -16.26 5.55
N THR A 85 -5.68 -15.88 6.74
CA THR A 85 -6.55 -16.76 7.52
C THR A 85 -7.84 -16.81 6.72
N PRO A 86 -8.16 -17.95 6.07
CA PRO A 86 -9.45 -18.07 5.42
C PRO A 86 -10.51 -17.93 6.51
N SER A 87 -11.41 -16.97 6.34
CA SER A 87 -12.70 -16.95 7.06
C SER A 87 -13.76 -17.46 6.12
#